data_AF-A0A535M809-F1
#
_entry.id   AF-A0A535M809-F1
#
_cell.length_a   1.000
_cell.length_b   1.000
_cell.length_c   1.000
_cell.angle_alpha   90.00
_cell.angle_beta   90.00
_cell.angle_gamma   90.00
#
_symmetry.space_group_name_H-M   'P 1'
#
loop_
_entity.id
_entity.type
_entity.pdbx_description
1 polymer ?
#
loop_
_entity_poly.entity_id
_entity_poly.type
_entity_poly.pdbx_seq_one_letter_code
_entity_poly.pdbx_strand_id
1 'polypeptide(L)'
;MSGDLSCAASGCAATTVVACAYVDRRGRPCPTAWCRDHVEAAGDRPYCRRHAGVMRARLADPQESMLPDLESRAPGLIEWLARDLAEGVEAALLATGAGDSVASEAAHTVHQARARERTWERSWRLCRNTGFVHRVCLQVEEAHDTEVTLVVDRREVVRLTPPWIAARLSGEVVSPEEDARRRAEFRESLLGAVRRGLDDEASVRLP
;
A
#
# COMPACT_ATOMS: atom_id res chain seq x y z
N MET A 1 -16.40 -13.26 -30.87
CA MET A 1 -17.38 -12.29 -30.33
C MET A 1 -16.58 -11.20 -29.64
N SER A 2 -16.24 -10.13 -30.37
CA SER A 2 -15.51 -8.99 -29.83
C SER A 2 -16.54 -8.05 -29.21
N GLY A 3 -16.68 -8.09 -27.88
CA GLY A 3 -17.37 -7.01 -27.18
C GLY A 3 -16.51 -5.76 -27.31
N ASP A 4 -17.12 -4.62 -27.65
CA ASP A 4 -16.44 -3.32 -27.66
C ASP A 4 -15.97 -3.00 -26.25
N LEU A 5 -14.74 -3.40 -25.94
CA LEU A 5 -14.10 -3.09 -24.67
C LEU A 5 -13.84 -1.58 -24.67
N SER A 6 -14.47 -0.87 -23.74
CA SER A 6 -14.19 0.54 -23.48
C SER A 6 -13.18 0.68 -22.35
N CYS A 7 -12.53 1.83 -22.28
CA CYS A 7 -11.58 2.11 -21.21
C CYS A 7 -12.33 2.13 -19.86
N ALA A 8 -11.84 1.36 -18.90
CA ALA A 8 -12.42 1.30 -17.55
C ALA A 8 -12.16 2.55 -16.70
N ALA A 9 -11.45 3.56 -17.22
CA ALA A 9 -11.26 4.83 -16.55
C ALA A 9 -12.58 5.62 -16.53
N SER A 10 -12.98 6.08 -15.34
CA SER A 10 -14.21 6.87 -15.18
C SER A 10 -14.22 8.09 -16.10
N GLY A 11 -15.26 8.23 -16.92
CA GLY A 11 -15.41 9.34 -17.87
C GLY A 11 -14.57 9.25 -19.14
N CYS A 12 -13.80 8.16 -19.35
CA CYS A 12 -13.05 7.95 -20.58
C CYS A 12 -13.91 7.27 -21.65
N ALA A 13 -13.98 7.85 -22.85
CA ALA A 13 -14.75 7.29 -23.98
C ALA A 13 -13.90 6.48 -24.97
N ALA A 14 -12.62 6.22 -24.66
CA ALA A 14 -11.73 5.51 -25.57
C ALA A 14 -12.14 4.04 -25.73
N THR A 15 -12.20 3.57 -26.98
CA THR A 15 -12.55 2.18 -27.36
C THR A 15 -11.33 1.39 -27.86
N THR A 16 -10.24 2.07 -28.24
CA THR A 16 -8.96 1.43 -28.50
C THR A 16 -8.27 1.14 -27.17
N VAL A 17 -8.43 -0.10 -26.69
CA VAL A 17 -7.97 -0.52 -25.37
C VAL A 17 -7.16 -1.81 -25.41
N VAL A 18 -6.35 -2.00 -24.38
CA VAL A 18 -5.65 -3.26 -24.10
C VAL A 18 -6.18 -3.85 -22.79
N ALA A 19 -6.35 -5.18 -22.76
CA ALA A 19 -6.75 -5.88 -21.55
C ALA A 19 -5.63 -5.81 -20.50
N CYS A 20 -6.00 -5.69 -19.23
CA CYS A 20 -5.04 -5.84 -18.14
C CYS A 20 -4.50 -7.28 -18.13
N ALA A 21 -3.17 -7.42 -18.17
CA ALA A 21 -2.49 -8.71 -18.27
C ALA A 21 -2.45 -9.53 -16.96
N TYR A 22 -3.08 -9.02 -15.90
CA TYR A 22 -3.08 -9.64 -14.57
C TYR A 22 -3.99 -10.86 -14.51
N VAL A 23 -3.47 -11.94 -13.93
CA VAL A 23 -4.20 -13.17 -13.64
C VAL A 23 -3.92 -13.51 -12.18
N ASP A 24 -4.96 -13.66 -11.36
CA ASP A 24 -4.76 -13.97 -9.94
C ASP A 24 -4.28 -15.42 -9.71
N ARG A 25 -3.94 -15.76 -8.45
CA ARG A 25 -3.55 -17.12 -8.04
C ARG A 25 -4.58 -18.20 -8.34
N ARG A 26 -5.85 -17.84 -8.60
CA ARG A 26 -6.93 -18.76 -8.96
C ARG A 26 -7.12 -18.88 -10.47
N GLY A 27 -6.25 -18.25 -11.26
CA GLY A 27 -6.33 -18.26 -12.72
C GLY A 27 -7.38 -17.30 -13.29
N ARG A 28 -7.95 -16.40 -12.49
CA ARG A 28 -8.98 -15.45 -12.95
C ARG A 28 -8.30 -14.23 -13.57
N PRO A 29 -8.59 -13.88 -14.84
CA PRO A 29 -8.05 -12.68 -15.46
C PRO A 29 -8.78 -11.43 -14.96
N CYS A 30 -8.06 -10.31 -14.85
CA CYS A 30 -8.67 -9.03 -14.57
C CYS A 30 -9.67 -8.65 -15.69
N PRO A 31 -10.92 -8.29 -15.37
CA PRO A 31 -11.95 -8.04 -16.39
C PRO A 31 -11.84 -6.66 -17.05
N THR A 32 -10.82 -5.87 -16.74
CA THR A 32 -10.71 -4.47 -17.16
C THR A 32 -9.81 -4.30 -18.40
N ALA A 33 -10.14 -3.30 -19.22
CA ALA A 33 -9.33 -2.87 -20.34
C ALA A 33 -9.07 -1.35 -20.27
N TRP A 34 -7.92 -0.90 -20.77
CA TRP A 34 -7.44 0.47 -20.59
C TRP A 34 -6.85 1.01 -21.89
N CYS A 35 -7.10 2.28 -22.18
CA CYS A 35 -6.45 2.96 -23.29
C CYS A 35 -4.99 3.27 -22.97
N ARG A 36 -4.23 3.71 -23.98
CA ARG A 36 -2.79 4.04 -23.83
C ARG A 36 -2.50 5.06 -22.72
N ASP A 37 -3.46 5.94 -22.42
CA ASP A 37 -3.27 7.03 -21.44
C ASP A 37 -3.54 6.57 -19.99
N HIS A 38 -4.21 5.43 -19.80
CA HIS A 38 -4.60 4.93 -18.47
C HIS A 38 -4.05 3.54 -18.13
N VAL A 39 -3.35 2.91 -19.08
CA VAL A 39 -2.61 1.68 -18.84
C VAL A 39 -1.26 2.00 -18.20
N GLU A 40 -0.81 1.14 -17.29
CA GLU A 40 0.53 1.21 -16.73
C GLU A 40 1.34 -0.02 -17.10
N ALA A 41 2.61 0.18 -17.46
CA ALA A 41 3.54 -0.92 -17.67
C ALA A 41 4.18 -1.35 -16.34
N ALA A 42 4.32 -2.67 -16.17
CA ALA A 42 5.19 -3.29 -15.18
C ALA A 42 5.96 -4.42 -15.88
N GLY A 43 7.26 -4.23 -16.10
CA GLY A 43 8.01 -5.05 -17.06
C GLY A 43 7.53 -4.78 -18.50
N ASP A 44 7.32 -5.83 -19.26
CA ASP A 44 6.91 -5.83 -20.68
C ASP A 44 5.39 -5.96 -20.90
N ARG A 45 4.59 -5.97 -19.82
CA ARG A 45 3.15 -6.25 -19.88
C ARG A 45 2.29 -5.06 -19.42
N PRO A 46 1.12 -4.86 -20.06
CA PRO A 46 0.17 -3.80 -19.70
C PRO A 46 -0.71 -4.21 -18.52
N TYR A 47 -0.89 -3.30 -17.55
CA TYR A 47 -1.75 -3.51 -16.39
C TYR A 47 -2.63 -2.29 -16.12
N CYS A 48 -3.75 -2.50 -15.42
CA CYS A 48 -4.44 -1.39 -14.79
C CYS A 48 -3.56 -0.80 -13.68
N ARG A 49 -3.75 0.47 -13.32
CA ARG A 49 -3.01 1.13 -12.22
C ARG A 49 -2.91 0.28 -10.96
N ARG A 50 -4.00 -0.40 -10.58
CA ARG A 50 -4.04 -1.28 -9.41
C ARG A 50 -3.08 -2.47 -9.54
N HIS A 51 -3.13 -3.20 -10.65
CA HIS A 51 -2.30 -4.39 -10.86
C HIS A 51 -0.87 -4.07 -11.28
N ALA A 52 -0.60 -2.88 -11.84
CA ALA A 52 0.76 -2.44 -12.11
C ALA A 52 1.58 -2.33 -10.81
N GLY A 53 0.99 -1.81 -9.73
CA GLY A 53 1.64 -1.77 -8.41
C GLY A 53 2.00 -3.16 -7.89
N VAL A 54 1.06 -4.11 -7.94
CA VAL A 54 1.27 -5.52 -7.56
C VAL A 54 2.41 -6.14 -8.36
N MET A 55 2.45 -5.91 -9.66
CA MET A 55 3.46 -6.52 -10.52
C MET A 55 4.84 -5.88 -10.37
N ARG A 56 4.93 -4.59 -10.06
CA ARG A 56 6.21 -3.94 -9.71
C ARG A 56 6.79 -4.52 -8.42
N ALA A 57 5.95 -4.70 -7.40
CA ALA A 57 6.33 -5.39 -6.17
C ALA A 57 6.83 -6.82 -6.44
N ARG A 58 6.07 -7.59 -7.22
CA ARG A 58 6.43 -8.95 -7.63
C ARG A 58 7.76 -9.03 -8.40
N LEU A 59 8.03 -8.06 -9.27
CA LEU A 59 9.28 -8.00 -10.04
C LEU A 59 10.48 -7.62 -9.16
N ALA A 60 10.26 -6.85 -8.10
CA ALA A 60 11.29 -6.51 -7.11
C ALA A 60 11.64 -7.70 -6.21
N ASP A 61 10.67 -8.57 -5.91
CA ASP A 61 10.90 -9.82 -5.16
C ASP A 61 10.35 -11.07 -5.90
N PRO A 62 11.20 -11.75 -6.71
CA PRO A 62 10.83 -12.94 -7.46
C PRO A 62 10.49 -14.17 -6.59
N GLN A 63 10.73 -14.17 -5.28
CA GLN A 63 10.43 -15.31 -4.40
C GLN A 63 8.92 -15.43 -4.08
N GLU A 64 8.15 -14.36 -4.24
CA GLU A 64 6.70 -14.32 -3.98
C GLU A 64 5.82 -15.09 -5.00
N SER A 65 5.77 -16.42 -4.93
CA SER A 65 5.22 -17.27 -6.02
C SER A 65 3.76 -17.06 -6.44
N MET A 66 2.91 -16.42 -5.62
CA MET A 66 1.47 -16.35 -5.88
C MET A 66 0.97 -14.91 -5.94
N LEU A 67 0.30 -14.55 -7.02
CA LEU A 67 -0.34 -13.25 -7.17
C LEU A 67 -1.59 -13.13 -6.25
N PRO A 68 -1.88 -11.95 -5.68
CA PRO A 68 -3.12 -11.69 -4.95
C PRO A 68 -4.39 -12.12 -5.69
N ASP A 69 -5.47 -12.39 -4.95
CA ASP A 69 -6.79 -12.54 -5.57
C ASP A 69 -7.23 -11.19 -6.20
N LEU A 70 -7.95 -11.23 -7.34
CA LEU A 70 -8.47 -10.03 -8.01
C LEU A 70 -9.24 -9.08 -7.08
N GLU A 71 -9.90 -9.62 -6.06
CA GLU A 71 -10.70 -8.85 -5.11
C GLU A 71 -9.87 -8.26 -3.98
N SER A 72 -8.65 -8.76 -3.74
CA SER A 72 -7.78 -8.31 -2.65
C SER A 72 -7.32 -6.86 -2.86
N ARG A 73 -7.82 -5.94 -2.04
CA ARG A 73 -7.48 -4.52 -2.08
C ARG A 73 -6.19 -4.22 -1.31
N ALA A 74 -5.69 -5.18 -0.54
CA ALA A 74 -4.53 -5.02 0.33
C ALA A 74 -3.28 -4.47 -0.37
N PRO A 75 -2.80 -5.02 -1.49
CA PRO A 75 -1.62 -4.48 -2.17
C PRO A 75 -1.85 -3.06 -2.73
N GLY A 76 -3.05 -2.79 -3.23
CA GLY A 76 -3.40 -1.47 -3.77
C GLY A 76 -3.47 -0.41 -2.67
N LEU A 77 -4.04 -0.78 -1.52
CA LEU A 77 -4.17 0.10 -0.36
C LEU A 77 -2.79 0.44 0.22
N ILE A 78 -1.93 -0.56 0.40
CA ILE A 78 -0.63 -0.35 1.02
C ILE A 78 0.31 0.50 0.17
N GLU A 79 0.33 0.27 -1.15
CA GLU A 79 1.14 1.06 -2.09
C GLU A 79 0.65 2.51 -2.19
N TRP A 80 -0.67 2.71 -2.16
CA TRP A 80 -1.23 4.06 -2.14
C TRP A 80 -0.86 4.80 -0.86
N LEU A 81 -1.07 4.18 0.31
CA LEU A 81 -0.75 4.77 1.60
C LEU A 81 0.75 5.07 1.73
N ALA A 82 1.59 4.15 1.29
CA ALA A 82 3.02 4.33 1.38
C ALA A 82 3.52 5.50 0.54
N ARG A 83 2.99 5.69 -0.66
CA ARG A 83 3.31 6.85 -1.48
C ARG A 83 2.86 8.15 -0.83
N ASP A 84 1.65 8.17 -0.26
CA ASP A 84 1.10 9.37 0.39
C ASP A 84 1.86 9.76 1.68
N LEU A 85 2.43 8.77 2.38
CA LEU A 85 3.11 8.95 3.67
C LEU A 85 4.64 9.05 3.58
N ALA A 86 5.24 8.72 2.44
CA ALA A 86 6.70 8.50 2.30
C ALA A 86 7.53 9.64 2.89
N GLU A 87 7.30 10.88 2.45
CA GLU A 87 8.06 12.05 2.90
C GLU A 87 7.92 12.28 4.41
N GLY A 88 6.70 12.16 4.94
CA GLY A 88 6.43 12.37 6.36
C GLY A 88 7.05 11.30 7.26
N VAL A 89 7.05 10.03 6.81
CA VAL A 89 7.70 8.92 7.53
C VAL A 89 9.21 9.06 7.51
N GLU A 90 9.80 9.39 6.35
CA GLU A 90 11.24 9.61 6.21
C GLU A 90 11.70 10.78 7.09
N ALA A 91 10.98 11.89 7.09
CA ALA A 91 11.26 13.02 7.95
C ALA A 91 11.16 12.65 9.44
N ALA A 92 10.13 11.89 9.84
CA ALA A 92 9.98 11.46 11.23
C ALA A 92 11.11 10.52 11.69
N LEU A 93 11.54 9.60 10.83
CA LEU A 93 12.67 8.70 11.11
C LEU A 93 13.98 9.48 11.27
N LEU A 94 14.27 10.41 10.36
CA LEU A 94 15.50 11.23 10.42
C LEU A 94 15.49 12.16 11.64
N ALA A 95 14.33 12.69 12.03
CA ALA A 95 14.18 13.58 13.18
C ALA A 95 14.55 12.92 14.52
N THR A 96 14.59 11.59 14.59
CA THR A 96 15.07 10.87 15.79
C THR A 96 16.56 11.14 16.08
N GLY A 97 17.34 11.54 15.07
CA GLY A 97 18.79 11.71 15.17
C GLY A 97 19.57 10.42 15.40
N ALA A 98 18.92 9.25 15.36
CA ALA A 98 19.53 7.97 15.70
C ALA A 98 20.24 7.28 14.52
N GLY A 99 20.11 7.83 13.31
CA GLY A 99 20.77 7.36 12.08
C GLY A 99 20.80 8.42 10.98
N ASP A 100 21.40 8.06 9.85
CA ASP A 100 21.87 9.04 8.85
C ASP A 100 21.15 8.90 7.49
N SER A 101 20.43 7.80 7.27
CA SER A 101 19.73 7.53 6.00
C SER A 101 18.50 6.67 6.20
N VAL A 102 17.52 6.81 5.32
CA VAL A 102 16.32 5.98 5.30
C VAL A 102 16.30 5.12 4.05
N ALA A 103 16.20 3.81 4.22
CA ALA A 103 15.96 2.86 3.14
C ALA A 103 14.46 2.53 3.06
N SER A 104 13.91 2.58 1.85
CA SER A 104 12.51 2.25 1.59
C SER A 104 12.41 0.91 0.87
N GLU A 105 11.63 -0.03 1.41
CA GLU A 105 11.45 -1.37 0.84
C GLU A 105 10.08 -1.55 0.24
N ALA A 106 10.04 -1.89 -1.06
CA ALA A 106 8.82 -2.13 -1.83
C ALA A 106 7.82 -3.06 -1.12
N ALA A 107 6.54 -2.94 -1.46
CA ALA A 107 5.54 -3.78 -0.85
C ALA A 107 5.85 -5.25 -1.14
N HIS A 108 5.79 -6.08 -0.12
CA HIS A 108 6.04 -7.51 -0.22
C HIS A 108 5.13 -8.24 0.77
N THR A 109 4.99 -9.54 0.59
CA THR A 109 4.16 -10.34 1.50
C THR A 109 4.98 -10.88 2.65
N VAL A 110 4.43 -10.78 3.86
CA VAL A 110 4.94 -11.43 5.05
C VAL A 110 3.94 -12.49 5.51
N HIS A 111 4.48 -13.63 5.96
CA HIS A 111 3.71 -14.68 6.60
C HIS A 111 3.85 -14.54 8.12
N GLN A 112 2.79 -14.12 8.79
CA GLN A 112 2.80 -14.16 10.25
C GLN A 112 2.67 -15.62 10.70
N ALA A 113 3.58 -16.10 11.55
CA ALA A 113 3.63 -17.51 11.96
C ALA A 113 2.33 -18.06 12.58
N ARG A 114 1.40 -17.18 13.01
CA ARG A 114 0.09 -17.52 13.57
C ARG A 114 -1.10 -17.16 12.66
N ALA A 115 -0.91 -16.32 11.64
CA ALA A 115 -1.98 -16.00 10.70
C ALA A 115 -1.89 -16.97 9.52
N ARG A 116 -3.00 -17.65 9.21
CA ARG A 116 -3.09 -18.47 7.98
C ARG A 116 -3.19 -17.60 6.72
N GLU A 117 -3.20 -16.29 6.90
CA GLU A 117 -3.54 -15.31 5.89
C GLU A 117 -2.34 -14.42 5.60
N ARG A 118 -2.26 -14.01 4.35
CA ARG A 118 -1.15 -13.24 3.81
C ARG A 118 -1.29 -11.79 4.25
N THR A 119 -0.21 -11.21 4.74
CA THR A 119 -0.14 -9.78 5.06
C THR A 119 0.75 -9.09 4.05
N TRP A 120 0.25 -8.04 3.43
CA TRP A 120 1.05 -7.13 2.64
C TRP A 120 1.75 -6.15 3.57
N GLU A 121 3.04 -5.93 3.35
CA GLU A 121 3.84 -5.03 4.15
C GLU A 121 4.63 -4.07 3.26
N ARG A 122 4.73 -2.81 3.69
CA ARG A 122 5.66 -1.82 3.13
C ARG A 122 6.41 -1.17 4.28
N SER A 123 7.75 -1.11 4.19
CA SER A 123 8.58 -0.58 5.27
C SER A 123 9.55 0.52 4.86
N TRP A 124 9.89 1.35 5.85
CA TRP A 124 11.02 2.26 5.87
C TRP A 124 11.93 1.87 7.03
N ARG A 125 13.23 1.94 6.80
CA ARG A 125 14.26 1.58 7.76
C ARG A 125 15.22 2.74 7.92
N LEU A 126 15.35 3.26 9.14
CA LEU A 126 16.43 4.17 9.50
C LEU A 126 17.71 3.36 9.71
N CYS A 127 18.75 3.75 8.98
CA CYS A 127 20.04 3.11 8.96
C CYS A 127 21.13 4.08 9.43
N ARG A 128 22.13 3.53 10.12
CA ARG A 128 23.41 4.17 10.42
C ARG A 128 24.55 3.28 9.94
N ASN A 129 25.77 3.77 9.95
CA ASN A 129 26.96 3.02 9.50
C ASN A 129 27.14 1.63 10.18
N THR A 130 26.64 1.43 11.40
CA THR A 130 26.70 0.16 12.14
C THR A 130 25.47 -0.74 11.95
N GLY A 131 24.49 -0.32 11.16
CA GLY A 131 23.33 -1.13 10.81
C GLY A 131 21.98 -0.42 10.99
N PHE A 132 20.95 -1.24 11.16
CA PHE A 132 19.56 -0.82 11.27
C PHE A 132 19.21 -0.32 12.68
N VAL A 133 18.41 0.75 12.76
CA VAL A 133 18.08 1.44 14.03
C VAL A 133 16.59 1.34 14.38
N HIS A 134 15.74 1.84 13.48
CA HIS A 134 14.28 1.86 13.60
C HIS A 134 13.60 1.49 12.29
N ARG A 135 12.48 0.76 12.38
CA ARG A 135 11.65 0.38 11.24
C ARG A 135 10.25 0.91 11.46
N VAL A 136 9.69 1.52 10.43
CA VAL A 136 8.27 1.82 10.35
C VAL A 136 7.71 0.95 9.24
N CYS A 137 6.66 0.18 9.50
CA CYS A 137 5.96 -0.53 8.44
C CYS A 137 4.45 -0.34 8.52
N LEU A 138 3.84 -0.29 7.35
CA LEU A 138 2.41 -0.46 7.18
C LEU A 138 2.15 -1.93 6.88
N GLN A 139 1.03 -2.44 7.35
CA GLN A 139 0.58 -3.81 7.12
C GLN A 139 -0.91 -3.81 6.77
N VAL A 140 -1.29 -4.59 5.75
CA VAL A 140 -2.68 -4.86 5.40
C VAL A 140 -2.85 -6.37 5.20
N GLU A 141 -3.73 -6.98 5.99
CA GLU A 141 -4.05 -8.40 5.87
C GLU A 141 -5.00 -8.63 4.68
N GLU A 142 -4.74 -9.66 3.85
CA GLU A 142 -5.60 -9.93 2.69
C GLU A 142 -7.05 -10.28 3.07
N ALA A 143 -7.27 -10.89 4.24
CA ALA A 143 -8.62 -11.21 4.71
C ALA A 143 -9.34 -10.05 5.39
N HIS A 144 -8.58 -9.04 5.84
CA HIS A 144 -9.08 -7.82 6.46
C HIS A 144 -8.57 -6.60 5.70
N ASP A 145 -8.78 -6.58 4.37
CA ASP A 145 -8.22 -5.59 3.43
C ASP A 145 -8.85 -4.19 3.51
N THR A 146 -9.56 -3.92 4.60
CA THR A 146 -10.24 -2.65 4.91
C THR A 146 -9.50 -1.85 5.98
N GLU A 147 -8.57 -2.47 6.69
CA GLU A 147 -7.80 -1.86 7.77
C GLU A 147 -6.32 -1.78 7.41
N VAL A 148 -5.64 -0.75 7.91
CA VAL A 148 -4.18 -0.65 7.89
C VAL A 148 -3.66 -0.66 9.31
N THR A 149 -2.63 -1.47 9.52
CA THR A 149 -1.88 -1.55 10.77
C THR A 149 -0.55 -0.82 10.60
N LEU A 150 -0.25 0.09 11.53
CA LEU A 150 1.06 0.73 11.63
C LEU A 150 1.86 0.01 12.71
N VAL A 151 3.06 -0.44 12.34
CA VAL A 151 4.01 -1.09 13.24
C VAL A 151 5.29 -0.27 13.27
N VAL A 152 5.78 0.01 14.48
CA VAL A 152 7.11 0.60 14.70
C VAL A 152 7.97 -0.45 15.37
N ASP A 153 9.12 -0.73 14.77
CA ASP A 153 10.01 -1.85 15.05
C ASP A 153 9.28 -3.19 15.01
N ARG A 154 8.76 -3.63 16.16
CA ARG A 154 8.02 -4.90 16.32
C ARG A 154 6.67 -4.72 17.02
N ARG A 155 6.26 -3.49 17.28
CA ARG A 155 5.05 -3.16 18.04
C ARG A 155 4.00 -2.55 17.13
N GLU A 156 2.81 -3.14 17.15
CA GLU A 156 1.62 -2.49 16.59
C GLU A 156 1.34 -1.20 17.39
N VAL A 157 1.39 -0.07 16.71
CA VAL A 157 1.15 1.25 17.31
C VAL A 157 -0.31 1.64 17.17
N VAL A 158 -0.89 1.39 16.00
CA VAL A 158 -2.31 1.65 15.74
C VAL A 158 -2.81 0.81 14.58
N ARG A 159 -4.10 0.49 14.59
CA ARG A 159 -4.86 -0.11 13.49
C ARG A 159 -6.04 0.77 13.17
N LEU A 160 -6.18 1.19 11.92
CA LEU A 160 -7.19 2.16 11.49
C LEU A 160 -7.86 1.74 10.18
N THR A 161 -9.14 2.08 10.02
CA THR A 161 -9.84 2.02 8.73
C THR A 161 -9.70 3.37 8.03
N PRO A 162 -9.19 3.43 6.79
CA PRO A 162 -9.15 4.66 6.03
C PRO A 162 -10.56 5.24 5.76
N PRO A 163 -10.77 6.57 5.83
CA PRO A 163 -12.11 7.16 5.83
C PRO A 163 -12.89 6.92 4.53
N TRP A 164 -12.22 6.85 3.37
CA TRP A 164 -12.89 6.50 2.10
C TRP A 164 -13.28 5.03 2.02
N ILE A 165 -12.64 4.15 2.80
CA ILE A 165 -13.08 2.76 2.95
C ILE A 165 -14.29 2.72 3.87
N ALA A 166 -14.24 3.40 5.01
CA ALA A 166 -15.38 3.50 5.93
C ALA A 166 -16.64 4.05 5.24
N ALA A 167 -16.52 5.18 4.53
CA ALA A 167 -17.62 5.78 3.77
C ALA A 167 -18.20 4.83 2.70
N ARG A 168 -17.32 4.11 1.97
CA ARG A 168 -17.75 3.11 0.98
C ARG A 168 -18.50 1.95 1.63
N LEU A 169 -18.07 1.49 2.80
CA LEU A 169 -18.71 0.39 3.53
C LEU A 169 -20.07 0.80 4.11
N SER A 170 -20.21 2.06 4.54
CA SER A 170 -21.47 2.60 5.05
C SER A 170 -22.43 3.12 3.95
N GLY A 171 -21.96 3.22 2.70
CA GLY A 171 -22.72 3.82 1.61
C GLY A 171 -22.85 5.35 1.73
N GLU A 172 -22.01 5.99 2.55
CA GLU A 172 -22.01 7.43 2.75
C GLU A 172 -21.54 8.15 1.47
N VAL A 173 -22.34 9.10 1.01
CA VAL A 173 -21.95 10.01 -0.06
C VAL A 173 -21.25 11.22 0.55
N VAL A 174 -19.95 11.31 0.34
CA VAL A 174 -19.10 12.37 0.88
C VAL A 174 -18.78 13.39 -0.22
N SER A 175 -18.83 14.68 0.07
CA SER A 175 -18.43 15.72 -0.89
C SER A 175 -16.92 15.66 -1.16
N PRO A 176 -16.44 16.13 -2.33
CA PRO A 176 -15.01 16.13 -2.64
C PRO A 176 -14.14 16.87 -1.61
N GLU A 177 -14.64 17.99 -1.08
CA GLU A 177 -13.97 18.79 -0.06
C GLU A 177 -13.85 18.04 1.27
N GLU A 178 -14.94 17.39 1.68
CA GLU A 178 -14.97 16.60 2.91
C GLU A 178 -14.11 15.33 2.79
N ASP A 179 -14.11 14.65 1.64
CA ASP A 179 -13.22 13.51 1.37
C ASP A 179 -11.74 13.94 1.46
N ALA A 180 -11.38 15.08 0.85
CA ALA A 180 -10.04 15.63 0.94
C ALA A 180 -9.64 15.96 2.38
N ARG A 181 -10.53 16.60 3.15
CA ARG A 181 -10.30 16.92 4.58
C ARG A 181 -10.09 15.66 5.40
N ARG A 182 -10.98 14.67 5.29
CA ARG A 182 -10.88 13.39 6.03
C ARG A 182 -9.60 12.63 5.68
N ARG A 183 -9.19 12.63 4.40
CA ARG A 183 -7.91 12.03 3.97
C ARG A 183 -6.71 12.73 4.61
N ALA A 184 -6.72 14.06 4.66
CA ALA A 184 -5.65 14.82 5.30
C ALA A 184 -5.58 14.53 6.81
N GLU A 185 -6.71 14.50 7.51
CA GLU A 185 -6.77 14.15 8.93
C GLU A 185 -6.29 12.73 9.21
N PHE A 186 -6.65 11.79 8.34
CA PHE A 186 -6.16 10.41 8.42
C PHE A 186 -4.65 10.32 8.24
N ARG A 187 -4.09 11.03 7.25
CA ARG A 187 -2.64 11.12 7.04
C ARG A 187 -1.93 11.69 8.26
N GLU A 188 -2.40 12.82 8.79
CA GLU A 188 -1.82 13.43 9.99
C GLU A 188 -1.93 12.50 11.22
N SER A 189 -3.03 11.77 11.35
CA SER A 189 -3.20 10.80 12.43
C SER A 189 -2.18 9.66 12.36
N LEU A 190 -1.91 9.14 11.16
CA LEU A 190 -0.88 8.12 10.93
C LEU A 190 0.53 8.66 11.20
N LEU A 191 0.87 9.85 10.68
CA LEU A 191 2.18 10.47 10.93
C LEU A 191 2.39 10.80 12.41
N GLY A 192 1.34 11.26 13.10
CA GLY A 192 1.34 11.45 14.54
C GLY A 192 1.56 10.13 15.30
N ALA A 193 0.95 9.03 14.84
CA ALA A 193 1.18 7.70 15.42
C ALA A 193 2.61 7.20 15.17
N VAL A 194 3.20 7.45 14.00
CA VAL A 194 4.61 7.14 13.71
C VAL A 194 5.53 7.82 14.72
N ARG A 195 5.37 9.13 14.92
CA ARG A 195 6.19 9.93 15.86
C ARG A 195 6.09 9.37 17.28
N ARG A 196 4.87 9.17 17.79
CA ARG A 196 4.64 8.55 19.12
C ARG A 196 5.27 7.17 19.23
N GLY A 197 5.14 6.34 18.19
CA GLY A 197 5.73 5.01 18.16
C GLY A 197 7.25 5.03 18.27
N LEU A 198 7.90 5.98 17.60
CA LEU A 198 9.36 6.17 17.67
C LEU A 198 9.80 6.71 19.05
N ASP A 199 9.07 7.66 19.62
CA ASP A 199 9.36 8.24 20.93
C ASP A 199 9.25 7.18 22.06
N ASP A 200 8.23 6.31 22.00
CA ASP A 200 8.04 5.21 22.94
C ASP A 200 9.23 4.23 22.90
N GLU A 201 9.68 3.86 21.70
CA GLU A 201 10.82 2.93 21.53
C GLU A 201 12.15 3.55 21.97
N ALA A 202 12.35 4.85 21.75
CA ALA A 202 13.51 5.57 22.24
C ALA A 202 13.56 5.58 23.77
N SER A 203 12.40 5.73 24.42
CA SER A 203 12.29 5.73 25.89
C SER A 203 12.58 4.36 26.51
N VAL A 204 12.29 3.26 25.80
CA VAL A 204 12.58 1.89 26.27
C VAL A 204 14.07 1.53 26.13
N ARG A 205 14.82 2.19 25.25
CA ARG A 205 16.24 1.89 24.97
C ARG A 205 17.23 2.69 25.84
N LEU A 206 16.77 3.65 26.64
CA LEU A 206 17.60 4.39 27.58
C LEU A 206 17.55 3.69 28.97
N PRO A 207 18.68 3.20 29.51
CA PRO A 207 18.75 2.68 30.87
C PRO A 207 18.66 3.77 31.94
#